data_AF-A0A3B9MYH0-F1
#
_entry.id   AF-A0A3B9MYH0-F1
#
_cell.length_a   1.000
_cell.length_b   1.000
_cell.length_c   1.000
_cell.angle_alpha   90.00
_cell.angle_beta   90.00
_cell.angle_gamma   90.00
#
_symmetry.space_group_name_H-M   'P 1'
#
loop_
_entity.id
_entity.type
_entity.pdbx_description
1 polymer ?
#
loop_
_entity_poly.entity_id
_entity_poly.type
_entity_poly.pdbx_seq_one_letter_code
_entity_poly.pdbx_strand_id
1 'polypeptide(L)'
;MLWLKIFVLLGGGFLVYKVFFKGGLLKNDKQTEEIKKEKESNIIVIKNKIDSDSLTIGDAQAEQISGLLLTAMDKIGTDEKAIFNALEGLSKEDFALVYTKFGTVSYADGGTPSRIMNLLGAATPLTLTEWFNRELSKKDYNKLKSLYEGIIKF
;
A
#
# COMPACT_ATOMS: atom_id res chain seq x y z
N MET A 1 -44.13 -11.38 47.12
CA MET A 1 -44.41 -11.67 45.69
C MET A 1 -43.31 -11.02 44.86
N LEU A 2 -42.11 -11.61 44.90
CA LEU A 2 -40.89 -11.11 44.26
C LEU A 2 -40.73 -11.91 42.96
N TRP A 3 -41.18 -11.36 41.83
CA TRP A 3 -41.03 -12.02 40.54
C TRP A 3 -39.71 -11.62 39.88
N LEU A 4 -38.88 -12.65 39.76
CA LEU A 4 -37.61 -12.80 39.05
C LEU A 4 -37.72 -12.31 37.60
N LYS A 5 -36.99 -11.27 37.22
CA LYS A 5 -36.75 -10.86 35.82
C LYS A 5 -35.24 -10.81 35.54
N ILE A 6 -34.60 -11.97 35.46
CA ILE A 6 -33.27 -12.10 34.86
C ILE A 6 -33.25 -13.45 34.16
N PHE A 7 -33.44 -13.48 32.83
CA PHE A 7 -32.95 -14.56 31.95
C PHE A 7 -33.35 -14.30 30.49
N VAL A 8 -32.84 -13.24 29.84
CA VAL A 8 -32.66 -13.22 28.37
C VAL A 8 -31.57 -12.20 28.02
N LEU A 9 -30.28 -12.51 28.18
CA LEU A 9 -29.23 -11.62 27.65
C LEU A 9 -27.91 -12.31 27.28
N LEU A 10 -27.88 -13.64 27.07
CA LEU A 10 -26.65 -14.35 26.65
C LEU A 10 -26.80 -15.25 25.42
N GLY A 11 -28.03 -15.45 24.89
CA GLY A 11 -28.24 -16.27 23.67
C GLY A 11 -28.30 -15.48 22.36
N GLY A 12 -28.69 -14.21 22.40
CA GLY A 12 -28.94 -13.39 21.20
C GLY A 12 -27.68 -12.80 20.56
N GLY A 13 -26.62 -12.55 21.34
CA GLY A 13 -25.39 -11.93 20.84
C GLY A 13 -24.57 -12.86 19.92
N PHE A 14 -24.61 -14.17 20.15
CA PHE A 14 -23.79 -15.12 19.40
C PHE A 14 -24.28 -15.34 17.96
N LEU A 15 -25.59 -15.29 17.74
CA LEU A 15 -26.18 -15.46 16.40
C LEU A 15 -26.04 -14.21 15.54
N VAL A 16 -26.16 -13.00 16.11
CA VAL A 16 -25.88 -11.75 15.39
C VAL A 16 -24.40 -11.68 15.03
N TYR A 17 -23.49 -12.07 15.93
CA TYR A 17 -22.07 -12.17 15.61
C TYR A 17 -21.81 -13.13 14.45
N LYS A 18 -22.44 -14.31 14.44
CA LYS A 18 -22.23 -15.32 13.39
C LYS A 18 -22.84 -14.94 12.04
N VAL A 19 -23.91 -14.15 12.00
CA VAL A 19 -24.52 -13.69 10.72
C VAL A 19 -23.79 -12.46 10.18
N PHE A 20 -23.35 -11.53 11.03
CA PHE A 20 -22.55 -10.37 10.60
C PHE A 20 -21.11 -10.75 10.20
N PHE A 21 -20.45 -11.68 10.90
CA PHE A 21 -19.08 -12.10 10.55
C PHE A 21 -18.99 -13.06 9.37
N LYS A 22 -20.04 -13.81 9.04
CA LYS A 22 -19.99 -14.84 7.99
C LYS A 22 -20.34 -14.31 6.58
N GLY A 23 -20.75 -13.04 6.46
CA GLY A 23 -21.22 -12.45 5.20
C GLY A 23 -20.26 -11.48 4.49
N GLY A 24 -19.21 -10.96 5.15
CA GLY A 24 -18.46 -9.84 4.55
C GLY A 24 -17.05 -9.53 5.08
N LEU A 25 -16.42 -10.41 5.87
CA LEU A 25 -15.12 -10.13 6.50
C LEU A 25 -14.03 -11.16 6.19
N LEU A 26 -14.11 -11.81 5.03
CA LEU A 26 -12.98 -12.51 4.43
C LEU A 26 -13.00 -12.18 2.94
N LYS A 27 -12.22 -11.17 2.51
CA LYS A 27 -11.80 -11.17 1.12
C LYS A 27 -11.09 -12.50 0.90
N ASN A 28 -11.64 -13.32 0.02
CA ASN A 28 -11.14 -14.66 -0.28
C ASN A 28 -9.65 -14.54 -0.65
N ASP A 29 -8.76 -15.31 0.00
CA ASP A 29 -7.31 -15.27 -0.18
C ASP A 29 -6.92 -15.21 -1.67
N LYS A 30 -7.71 -15.86 -2.53
CA LYS A 30 -7.57 -15.82 -3.99
C LYS A 30 -7.58 -14.41 -4.59
N GLN A 31 -8.49 -13.54 -4.14
CA GLN A 31 -8.63 -12.19 -4.68
C GLN A 31 -7.43 -11.31 -4.30
N THR A 32 -6.91 -11.43 -3.08
CA THR A 32 -5.71 -10.70 -2.65
C THR A 32 -4.48 -11.14 -3.44
N GLU A 33 -4.33 -12.45 -3.68
CA GLU A 33 -3.26 -13.00 -4.51
C GLU A 33 -3.35 -12.57 -5.98
N GLU A 34 -4.55 -12.51 -6.55
CA GLU A 34 -4.78 -11.99 -7.91
C GLU A 34 -4.37 -10.52 -8.03
N ILE A 35 -4.78 -9.67 -7.07
CA ILE A 35 -4.40 -8.25 -7.03
C ILE A 35 -2.88 -8.10 -6.91
N LYS A 36 -2.24 -8.90 -6.04
CA LYS A 36 -0.79 -8.86 -5.88
C LYS A 36 -0.07 -9.22 -7.18
N LYS A 37 -0.49 -10.31 -7.85
CA LYS A 37 0.08 -10.73 -9.14
C LYS A 37 -0.11 -9.70 -10.23
N GLU A 38 -1.25 -9.02 -10.27
CA GLU A 38 -1.50 -7.93 -11.23
C GLU A 38 -0.55 -6.75 -11.00
N LYS A 39 -0.31 -6.36 -9.73
CA LYS A 39 0.63 -5.29 -9.41
C LYS A 39 2.07 -5.67 -9.77
N GLU A 40 2.48 -6.89 -9.45
CA GLU A 40 3.80 -7.42 -9.81
C GLU A 40 4.00 -7.49 -11.33
N SER A 41 2.99 -7.92 -12.10
CA SER A 41 3.08 -7.95 -13.56
C SER A 41 3.21 -6.55 -14.15
N ASN A 42 2.49 -5.56 -13.61
CA ASN A 42 2.63 -4.16 -14.01
C ASN A 42 4.03 -3.61 -13.70
N ILE A 43 4.63 -3.96 -12.56
CA ILE A 43 6.01 -3.57 -12.22
C ILE A 43 7.00 -4.18 -13.23
N ILE A 44 6.83 -5.45 -13.62
CA ILE A 44 7.68 -6.09 -14.64
C ILE A 44 7.57 -5.37 -15.99
N VAL A 45 6.35 -5.00 -16.40
CA VAL A 45 6.13 -4.24 -17.64
C VAL A 45 6.83 -2.89 -17.59
N ILE A 46 6.78 -2.18 -16.45
CA ILE A 46 7.49 -0.91 -16.27
C ILE A 46 9.00 -1.14 -16.35
N LYS A 47 9.53 -2.15 -15.64
CA LYS A 47 10.95 -2.48 -15.66
C LYS A 47 11.49 -2.70 -17.09
N ASN A 48 10.72 -3.37 -17.95
CA ASN A 48 11.09 -3.62 -19.35
C ASN A 48 10.97 -2.39 -20.25
N LYS A 49 10.25 -1.34 -19.82
CA LYS A 49 10.12 -0.07 -20.54
C LYS A 49 11.16 0.97 -20.15
N ILE A 50 11.89 0.75 -19.05
CA ILE A 50 12.96 1.65 -18.62
C ILE A 50 14.09 1.57 -19.64
N ASP A 51 14.43 2.72 -20.23
CA ASP A 51 15.62 2.86 -21.07
C ASP A 51 16.85 3.00 -20.16
N SER A 52 17.69 1.96 -20.10
CA SER A 52 18.85 1.94 -19.22
C SER A 52 19.85 3.05 -19.51
N ASP A 53 19.91 3.54 -20.75
CA ASP A 53 20.86 4.58 -21.16
C ASP A 53 20.41 5.97 -20.70
N SER A 54 19.14 6.11 -20.32
CA SER A 54 18.55 7.35 -19.78
C SER A 54 18.63 7.47 -18.26
N LEU A 55 19.04 6.40 -17.56
CA LEU A 55 19.13 6.39 -16.11
C LEU A 55 20.32 7.23 -15.62
N THR A 56 20.05 8.09 -14.64
CA THR A 56 21.06 8.88 -13.95
C THR A 56 21.42 8.29 -12.59
N ILE A 57 20.58 7.39 -12.05
CA ILE A 57 20.83 6.67 -10.81
C ILE A 57 21.01 5.16 -11.04
N GLY A 58 21.81 4.52 -10.20
CA GLY A 58 21.96 3.07 -10.17
C GLY A 58 20.96 2.36 -9.27
N ASP A 59 20.90 1.03 -9.38
CA ASP A 59 20.03 0.15 -8.59
C ASP A 59 20.13 0.39 -7.07
N ALA A 60 21.35 0.53 -6.54
CA ALA A 60 21.58 0.76 -5.11
C ALA A 60 21.02 2.12 -4.63
N GLN A 61 21.11 3.16 -5.46
CA GLN A 61 20.53 4.46 -5.15
C GLN A 61 19.01 4.40 -5.21
N ALA A 62 18.45 3.71 -6.21
CA ALA A 62 17.01 3.53 -6.31
C ALA A 62 16.43 2.74 -5.11
N GLU A 63 17.14 1.73 -4.62
CA GLU A 63 16.79 1.00 -3.38
C GLU A 63 16.88 1.89 -2.14
N GLN A 64 17.91 2.73 -2.05
CA GLN A 64 18.03 3.69 -0.95
C GLN A 64 16.86 4.69 -0.97
N ILE A 65 16.52 5.25 -2.13
CA ILE A 65 15.42 6.20 -2.29
C ILE A 65 14.08 5.53 -1.95
N SER A 66 13.83 4.29 -2.42
CA SER A 66 12.59 3.59 -2.08
C SER A 66 12.45 3.35 -0.58
N GLY A 67 13.54 3.04 0.12
CA GLY A 67 13.58 2.92 1.58
C GLY A 67 13.31 4.24 2.31
N LEU A 68 13.85 5.36 1.81
CA LEU A 68 13.56 6.70 2.34
C LEU A 68 12.09 7.07 2.17
N LEU A 69 11.51 6.76 1.00
CA LEU A 69 10.09 7.00 0.73
C LEU A 69 9.20 6.20 1.67
N LEU A 70 9.47 4.90 1.85
CA LEU A 70 8.73 4.09 2.81
C LEU A 70 8.85 4.68 4.22
N THR A 71 10.07 5.00 4.67
CA THR A 71 10.30 5.58 6.00
C THR A 71 9.57 6.91 6.24
N ALA A 72 9.38 7.71 5.18
CA ALA A 72 8.66 8.98 5.25
C ALA A 72 7.14 8.81 5.32
N MET A 73 6.61 7.68 4.84
CA MET A 73 5.19 7.35 4.79
C MET A 73 4.73 6.41 5.91
N ASP A 74 5.65 5.65 6.48
CA ASP A 74 5.37 4.55 7.42
C ASP A 74 5.36 4.97 8.90
N LYS A 75 5.38 6.27 9.18
CA LYS A 75 5.35 6.84 10.54
C LYS A 75 3.95 7.33 10.90
N ILE A 76 3.77 7.79 12.14
CA ILE A 76 2.55 8.52 12.52
C ILE A 76 2.54 9.84 11.75
N GLY A 77 1.70 9.91 10.72
CA GLY A 77 1.68 10.99 9.74
C GLY A 77 2.73 10.82 8.64
N THR A 78 2.66 11.70 7.65
CA THR A 78 3.53 11.68 6.48
C THR A 78 4.56 12.82 6.59
N ASP A 79 5.82 12.54 6.28
CA ASP A 79 6.83 13.58 6.09
C ASP A 79 6.91 13.95 4.60
N GLU A 80 6.00 14.82 4.15
CA GLU A 80 5.93 15.18 2.72
C GLU A 80 7.20 15.88 2.25
N LYS A 81 7.87 16.63 3.13
CA LYS A 81 9.14 17.27 2.82
C LYS A 81 10.22 16.23 2.52
N ALA A 82 10.33 15.18 3.32
CA ALA A 82 11.25 14.08 3.05
C ALA A 82 10.94 13.37 1.73
N ILE A 83 9.65 13.17 1.40
CA ILE A 83 9.22 12.60 0.12
C ILE A 83 9.70 13.47 -1.05
N PHE A 84 9.40 14.77 -1.04
CA PHE A 84 9.80 15.66 -2.13
C PHE A 84 11.32 15.80 -2.26
N ASN A 85 12.04 15.82 -1.13
CA ASN A 85 13.51 15.87 -1.15
C ASN A 85 14.11 14.57 -1.73
N ALA A 86 13.54 13.41 -1.40
CA ALA A 86 14.01 12.12 -1.92
C ALA A 86 13.79 11.96 -3.44
N LEU A 87 12.78 12.66 -3.98
CA LEU A 87 12.43 12.65 -5.40
C LEU A 87 13.04 13.82 -6.20
N GLU A 88 13.70 14.76 -5.52
CA GLU A 88 14.24 15.96 -6.15
C GLU A 88 15.30 15.59 -7.18
N GLY A 89 15.16 16.16 -8.39
CA GLY A 89 16.11 15.95 -9.49
C GLY A 89 15.97 14.61 -10.22
N LEU A 90 15.10 13.70 -9.79
CA LEU A 90 14.87 12.44 -10.51
C LEU A 90 14.17 12.67 -11.85
N SER A 91 14.71 12.05 -12.91
CA SER A 91 14.00 11.92 -14.19
C SER A 91 12.80 10.99 -14.08
N LYS A 92 11.99 10.87 -15.15
CA LYS A 92 10.85 9.95 -15.16
C LYS A 92 11.31 8.49 -15.12
N GLU A 93 12.43 8.21 -15.78
CA GLU A 93 13.04 6.89 -15.88
C GLU A 93 13.71 6.50 -14.55
N ASP A 94 14.38 7.43 -13.87
CA ASP A 94 14.90 7.21 -12.51
C ASP A 94 13.76 6.95 -11.52
N PHE A 95 12.68 7.73 -11.61
CA PHE A 95 11.49 7.49 -10.78
C PHE A 95 10.84 6.14 -11.08
N ALA A 96 10.82 5.69 -12.34
CA ALA A 96 10.38 4.35 -12.70
C ALA A 96 11.27 3.27 -12.10
N LEU A 97 12.59 3.46 -12.06
CA LEU A 97 13.48 2.53 -11.38
C LEU A 97 13.17 2.49 -9.87
N VAL A 98 13.05 3.64 -9.20
CA VAL A 98 12.64 3.73 -7.78
C VAL A 98 11.30 3.03 -7.54
N TYR A 99 10.30 3.25 -8.40
CA TYR A 99 9.00 2.60 -8.33
C TYR A 99 9.13 1.08 -8.40
N THR A 100 9.96 0.55 -9.31
CA THR A 100 10.20 -0.90 -9.41
C THR A 100 10.93 -1.46 -8.18
N LYS A 101 11.87 -0.71 -7.61
CA LYS A 101 12.60 -1.09 -6.37
C LYS A 101 11.72 -1.01 -5.12
N PHE A 102 10.75 -0.09 -5.09
CA PHE A 102 9.74 -0.02 -4.03
C PHE A 102 8.81 -1.23 -4.07
N GLY A 103 8.39 -1.63 -5.28
CA GLY A 103 7.56 -2.81 -5.47
C GLY A 103 6.17 -2.65 -4.87
N THR A 104 5.78 -3.60 -4.01
CA THR A 104 4.53 -3.51 -3.25
C THR A 104 4.76 -3.74 -1.77
N VAL A 105 4.23 -2.86 -0.93
CA VAL A 105 4.41 -2.89 0.53
C VAL A 105 3.04 -2.86 1.22
N SER A 106 2.87 -3.67 2.25
CA SER A 106 1.63 -3.71 3.04
C SER A 106 1.49 -2.46 3.92
N TYR A 107 0.30 -1.85 3.90
CA TYR A 107 -0.02 -0.67 4.72
C TYR A 107 -0.19 -1.00 6.21
N ALA A 108 -0.57 -2.24 6.55
CA ALA A 108 -1.14 -2.54 7.86
C ALA A 108 -0.10 -2.66 9.00
N ASP A 109 1.21 -2.59 8.74
CA ASP A 109 2.18 -3.08 9.72
C ASP A 109 3.64 -2.61 9.54
N GLY A 110 3.90 -1.35 9.17
CA GLY A 110 5.29 -0.87 9.26
C GLY A 110 6.25 -1.52 8.24
N GLY A 111 5.73 -2.10 7.16
CA GLY A 111 6.49 -2.90 6.20
C GLY A 111 6.61 -4.42 6.48
N THR A 112 6.12 -4.98 7.59
CA THR A 112 6.13 -6.44 7.80
C THR A 112 4.81 -6.97 8.38
N PRO A 113 3.88 -7.49 7.55
CA PRO A 113 2.59 -7.92 8.07
C PRO A 113 2.71 -9.15 8.98
N SER A 114 2.24 -9.00 10.21
CA SER A 114 2.01 -10.08 11.15
C SER A 114 1.11 -11.14 10.50
N ARG A 115 1.46 -12.44 10.63
CA ARG A 115 0.71 -13.55 9.99
C ARG A 115 -0.80 -13.52 10.30
N ILE A 116 -1.19 -12.92 11.41
CA ILE A 116 -2.57 -12.77 11.88
C ILE A 116 -3.33 -11.68 11.09
N MET A 117 -2.67 -10.56 10.73
CA MET A 117 -3.27 -9.47 9.93
C MET A 117 -3.50 -9.91 8.48
N ASN A 118 -2.57 -10.68 7.91
CA ASN A 118 -2.73 -11.29 6.58
C ASN A 118 -3.91 -12.28 6.56
N LEU A 119 -4.08 -13.07 7.62
CA LEU A 119 -5.18 -14.04 7.75
C LEU A 119 -6.57 -13.38 7.86
N LEU A 120 -6.64 -12.11 8.29
CA LEU A 120 -7.87 -11.32 8.37
C LEU A 120 -8.15 -10.50 7.09
N GLY A 121 -7.35 -10.68 6.02
CA GLY A 121 -7.51 -9.96 4.76
C GLY A 121 -7.25 -8.45 4.87
N ALA A 122 -6.55 -8.01 5.92
CA ALA A 122 -6.40 -6.60 6.27
C ALA A 122 -5.21 -5.87 5.61
N ALA A 123 -4.36 -6.60 4.88
CA ALA A 123 -3.09 -6.09 4.38
C ALA A 123 -3.04 -6.14 2.84
N THR A 124 -3.83 -5.30 2.16
CA THR A 124 -3.69 -5.17 0.70
C THR A 124 -2.33 -4.54 0.38
N PRO A 125 -1.45 -5.22 -0.38
CA PRO A 125 -0.16 -4.65 -0.76
C PRO A 125 -0.39 -3.44 -1.65
N LEU A 126 0.33 -2.35 -1.39
CA LEU A 126 0.21 -1.09 -2.10
C LEU A 126 1.48 -0.78 -2.89
N THR A 127 1.33 -0.29 -4.12
CA THR A 127 2.42 0.29 -4.91
C THR A 127 2.80 1.66 -4.37
N LEU A 128 3.94 2.20 -4.83
CA LEU A 128 4.39 3.54 -4.44
C LEU A 128 3.34 4.63 -4.74
N THR A 129 2.66 4.57 -5.88
CA THR A 129 1.62 5.56 -6.24
C THR A 129 0.38 5.44 -5.37
N GLU A 130 -0.01 4.22 -4.97
CA GLU A 130 -1.11 4.02 -4.03
C GLU A 130 -0.77 4.49 -2.62
N TRP A 131 0.49 4.33 -2.19
CA TRP A 131 1.00 4.92 -0.95
C TRP A 131 0.92 6.44 -1.02
N PHE A 132 1.41 7.07 -2.09
CA PHE A 132 1.30 8.52 -2.27
C PHE A 132 -0.15 9.03 -2.26
N ASN A 133 -1.09 8.29 -2.86
CA ASN A 133 -2.50 8.70 -2.88
C ASN A 133 -3.15 8.67 -1.48
N ARG A 134 -2.62 7.86 -0.56
CA ARG A 134 -3.11 7.77 0.83
C ARG A 134 -2.47 8.81 1.73
N GLU A 135 -1.17 8.99 1.57
CA GLU A 135 -0.33 9.76 2.49
C GLU A 135 -0.26 11.24 2.13
N LEU A 136 -0.31 11.58 0.84
CA LEU A 136 -0.16 12.98 0.42
C LEU A 136 -1.49 13.72 0.34
N SER A 137 -1.42 15.04 0.53
CA SER A 137 -2.51 15.93 0.17
C SER A 137 -2.85 15.78 -1.32
N LYS A 138 -4.12 16.01 -1.71
CA LYS A 138 -4.54 15.96 -3.11
C LYS A 138 -3.69 16.87 -4.02
N LYS A 139 -3.24 18.02 -3.50
CA LYS A 139 -2.39 18.96 -4.23
C LYS A 139 -1.01 18.36 -4.50
N ASP A 140 -0.39 17.76 -3.49
CA ASP A 140 0.95 17.19 -3.59
C ASP A 140 0.96 15.89 -4.40
N TYR A 141 -0.07 15.06 -4.22
CA TYR A 141 -0.31 13.89 -5.07
C TYR A 141 -0.38 14.28 -6.55
N ASN A 142 -1.21 15.29 -6.89
CA ASN A 142 -1.34 15.76 -8.27
C ASN A 142 -0.05 16.37 -8.81
N LYS A 143 0.76 17.00 -7.95
CA LYS A 143 2.08 17.51 -8.33
C LYS A 143 2.99 16.35 -8.75
N LEU A 144 3.13 15.30 -7.93
CA LEU A 144 3.92 14.12 -8.27
C LEU A 144 3.39 13.41 -9.52
N LYS A 145 2.07 13.25 -9.61
CA LYS A 145 1.41 12.70 -10.80
C LYS A 145 1.82 13.48 -12.07
N SER A 146 1.74 14.81 -12.05
CA SER A 146 2.09 15.62 -13.21
C SER A 146 3.56 15.50 -13.63
N LEU A 147 4.47 15.24 -12.67
CA LEU A 147 5.90 15.07 -12.94
C LEU A 147 6.21 13.72 -13.58
N TYR A 148 5.49 12.66 -13.20
CA TYR A 148 5.88 11.28 -13.52
C TYR A 148 4.84 10.46 -14.31
N GLU A 149 3.68 11.04 -14.61
CA GLU A 149 2.69 10.40 -15.47
C GLU A 149 3.27 10.18 -16.89
N GLY A 150 2.88 9.03 -17.48
CA GLY A 150 3.34 8.56 -18.79
C GLY A 150 4.01 7.19 -18.72
N ILE A 151 5.00 7.03 -17.84
CA ILE A 151 5.70 5.74 -17.64
C ILE A 151 4.97 4.88 -16.60
N ILE A 152 4.51 5.51 -15.52
CA ILE A 152 3.82 4.86 -14.40
C ILE A 152 2.38 5.35 -14.36
N LYS A 153 1.48 4.44 -13.99
CA LYS A 153 0.07 4.75 -13.75
C LYS A 153 -0.13 5.25 -12.31
N PHE A 154 -0.71 6.44 -12.20
CA PHE A 154 -1.20 7.07 -10.97
C PHE A 154 -2.73 6.99 -10.88
#